data_AF-A0A800J9H8-F1
#
_entry.id   AF-A0A800J9H8-F1
#
_cell.length_a   1.000
_cell.length_b   1.000
_cell.length_c   1.000
_cell.angle_alpha   90.00
_cell.angle_beta   90.00
_cell.angle_gamma   90.00
#
_symmetry.space_group_name_H-M   'P 1'
#
loop_
_entity.id
_entity.type
_entity.pdbx_description
1 polymer ?
#
loop_
_entity_poly.entity_id
_entity_poly.type
_entity_poly.pdbx_seq_one_letter_code
_entity_poly.pdbx_strand_id
1 'polypeptide(L)'
;MRRPKKDRTPKTLSLQEFGKYLLYENVETAILYVLKRRQHVGKDKLARAVLTDFFRVKGLRGAAFDAFEQVVLEKAGHLTSKSILRTASGNYILNKP
;
A
#
# COMPACT_ATOMS: atom_id res chain seq x y z
N MET A 1 -22.57 -34.98 -12.21
CA MET A 1 -22.49 -33.93 -11.16
C MET A 1 -21.64 -32.77 -11.66
N ARG A 2 -22.18 -31.55 -11.78
CA ARG A 2 -21.42 -30.36 -12.20
C ARG A 2 -20.46 -29.95 -11.07
N ARG A 3 -19.14 -30.00 -11.29
CA ARG A 3 -18.16 -29.38 -10.38
C ARG A 3 -18.37 -27.86 -10.44
N PRO A 4 -18.65 -27.16 -9.33
CA PRO A 4 -18.68 -25.71 -9.33
C PRO A 4 -17.27 -25.21 -9.63
N LYS A 5 -17.09 -24.57 -10.80
CA LYS A 5 -15.92 -23.75 -11.07
C LYS A 5 -15.95 -22.63 -10.03
N LYS A 6 -14.97 -22.62 -9.11
CA LYS A 6 -14.69 -21.44 -8.30
C LYS A 6 -14.32 -20.33 -9.26
N ASP A 7 -15.30 -19.54 -9.65
CA ASP A 7 -15.09 -18.19 -10.19
C ASP A 7 -14.31 -17.41 -9.12
N ARG A 8 -12.97 -17.48 -9.21
CA ARG A 8 -12.09 -16.55 -8.53
C ARG A 8 -12.04 -15.29 -9.39
N THR A 9 -13.20 -14.65 -9.61
CA THR A 9 -13.19 -13.21 -9.88
C THR A 9 -12.43 -12.58 -8.71
N PRO A 10 -11.33 -11.85 -8.95
CA PRO A 10 -10.62 -11.19 -7.87
C PRO A 10 -11.62 -10.30 -7.15
N LYS A 11 -11.97 -10.65 -5.91
CA LYS A 11 -12.88 -9.87 -5.09
C LYS A 11 -12.28 -8.48 -4.99
N THR A 12 -12.94 -7.50 -5.61
CA THR A 12 -12.61 -6.10 -5.38
C THR A 12 -13.08 -5.80 -3.97
N LEU A 13 -12.16 -5.46 -3.09
CA LEU A 13 -12.49 -5.11 -1.71
C LEU A 13 -13.48 -3.94 -1.73
N SER A 14 -14.61 -4.10 -1.06
CA SER A 14 -15.54 -2.98 -0.87
C SER A 14 -14.89 -1.89 -0.01
N LEU A 15 -15.37 -0.65 -0.11
CA LEU A 15 -14.84 0.48 0.66
C LEU A 15 -14.84 0.21 2.18
N GLN A 16 -15.85 -0.51 2.68
CA GLN A 16 -15.94 -0.94 4.08
C GLN A 16 -14.89 -2.00 4.43
N GLU A 17 -14.62 -2.95 3.53
CA GLU A 17 -13.54 -3.93 3.74
C GLU A 17 -12.18 -3.24 3.70
N PHE A 18 -11.98 -2.27 2.80
CA PHE A 18 -10.78 -1.44 2.75
C PHE A 18 -10.53 -0.69 4.06
N GLY A 19 -11.58 -0.16 4.70
CA GLY A 19 -11.51 0.44 6.03
C GLY A 19 -10.95 -0.48 7.12
N LYS A 20 -11.20 -1.80 7.03
CA LYS A 20 -10.65 -2.79 7.97
C LYS A 20 -9.17 -3.09 7.74
N TYR A 21 -8.65 -2.81 6.55
CA TYR A 21 -7.24 -3.01 6.20
C TYR A 21 -6.36 -1.78 6.42
N LEU A 22 -6.96 -0.63 6.69
CA LEU A 22 -6.29 0.61 7.11
C LEU A 22 -5.64 0.52 8.51
N LEU A 23 -5.67 -0.66 9.15
CA LEU A 23 -4.94 -0.92 10.38
C LEU A 23 -3.43 -0.67 10.21
N TYR A 24 -2.86 -0.04 11.24
CA TYR A 24 -1.49 0.46 11.29
C TYR A 24 -0.45 -0.57 10.79
N GLU A 25 -0.53 -1.85 11.19
CA GLU A 25 0.45 -2.89 10.82
C GLU A 25 0.35 -3.36 9.35
N ASN A 26 -0.86 -3.32 8.78
CA ASN A 26 -1.10 -3.75 7.40
C ASN A 26 -0.50 -2.76 6.39
N VAL A 27 -0.48 -1.48 6.73
CA VAL A 27 0.06 -0.42 5.86
C VAL A 27 1.59 -0.50 5.75
N GLU A 28 2.31 -0.75 6.85
CA GLU A 28 3.77 -0.96 6.82
C GLU A 28 4.13 -2.16 5.92
N THR A 29 3.43 -3.28 6.11
CA THR A 29 3.60 -4.48 5.29
C THR A 29 3.35 -4.19 3.81
N ALA A 30 2.32 -3.41 3.50
CA ALA A 30 1.98 -3.05 2.13
C ALA A 30 3.04 -2.12 1.49
N ILE A 31 3.58 -1.16 2.25
CA ILE A 31 4.69 -0.30 1.81
C ILE A 31 5.92 -1.14 1.45
N LEU A 32 6.32 -2.05 2.35
CA LEU A 32 7.47 -2.93 2.12
C LEU A 32 7.25 -3.83 0.89
N TYR A 33 6.04 -4.37 0.72
CA TYR A 33 5.68 -5.17 -0.45
C TYR A 33 5.85 -4.39 -1.77
N VAL A 34 5.34 -3.16 -1.81
CA VAL A 34 5.45 -2.29 -3.00
C VAL A 34 6.91 -1.95 -3.30
N LEU A 35 7.67 -1.54 -2.28
CA LEU A 35 9.07 -1.17 -2.46
C LEU A 35 9.94 -2.38 -2.85
N LYS A 36 9.61 -3.58 -2.37
CA LYS A 36 10.28 -4.82 -2.79
C LYS A 36 10.08 -5.11 -4.28
N ARG A 37 8.93 -4.72 -4.85
CA ARG A 37 8.65 -4.88 -6.29
C ARG A 37 9.22 -3.75 -7.15
N ARG A 38 9.07 -2.49 -6.71
CA ARG A 38 9.42 -1.31 -7.52
C ARG A 38 10.84 -0.80 -7.30
N GLN A 39 11.57 -1.35 -6.32
CA GLN A 39 12.90 -0.95 -5.83
C GLN A 39 12.97 0.47 -5.24
N HIS A 40 12.37 1.45 -5.89
CA HIS A 40 12.25 2.84 -5.45
C HIS A 40 10.87 3.38 -5.82
N VAL A 41 10.25 4.14 -4.94
CA VAL A 41 8.94 4.78 -5.20
C VAL A 41 8.95 6.21 -4.70
N GLY A 42 8.59 7.14 -5.57
CA GLY A 42 8.44 8.56 -5.22
C GLY A 42 7.36 8.75 -4.15
N LYS A 43 7.58 9.71 -3.25
CA LYS A 43 6.67 10.03 -2.14
C LYS A 43 5.22 10.19 -2.61
N ASP A 44 4.99 10.96 -3.66
CA ASP A 44 3.66 11.27 -4.22
C ASP A 44 3.01 10.08 -4.95
N LYS A 45 3.78 9.02 -5.20
CA LYS A 45 3.30 7.79 -5.87
C LYS A 45 3.14 6.64 -4.89
N LEU A 46 3.67 6.75 -3.67
CA LEU A 46 3.72 5.65 -2.71
C LEU A 46 2.32 5.22 -2.28
N ALA A 47 1.51 6.16 -1.80
CA ALA A 47 0.13 5.86 -1.39
C ALA A 47 -0.65 5.21 -2.53
N ARG A 48 -0.60 5.80 -3.72
CA ARG A 48 -1.28 5.24 -4.89
C ARG A 48 -0.78 3.84 -5.25
N ALA A 49 0.52 3.59 -5.20
CA ALA A 49 1.09 2.26 -5.45
C ALA A 49 0.67 1.24 -4.38
N VAL A 50 0.65 1.62 -3.10
CA VAL A 50 0.14 0.77 -2.00
C VAL A 50 -1.33 0.41 -2.23
N LEU A 51 -2.14 1.40 -2.60
CA LEU A 51 -3.55 1.21 -2.90
C LEU A 51 -3.78 0.25 -4.09
N THR A 52 -3.05 0.43 -5.19
CA THR A 52 -3.28 -0.34 -6.42
C THR A 52 -2.58 -1.69 -6.43
N ASP A 53 -1.36 -1.78 -5.92
CA ASP A 53 -0.52 -2.97 -6.07
C ASP A 53 -0.77 -3.97 -4.94
N PHE A 54 -1.07 -3.48 -3.73
CA PHE A 54 -1.35 -4.33 -2.57
C PHE A 54 -2.87 -4.50 -2.36
N PHE A 55 -3.61 -3.41 -2.14
CA PHE A 55 -5.05 -3.48 -1.87
C PHE A 55 -5.90 -3.72 -3.12
N ARG A 56 -5.32 -3.59 -4.32
CA ARG A 56 -6.02 -3.74 -5.60
C ARG A 56 -7.27 -2.86 -5.74
N VAL A 57 -7.29 -1.73 -5.04
CA VAL A 57 -8.38 -0.75 -5.09
C VAL A 57 -8.08 0.26 -6.19
N LYS A 58 -9.06 0.50 -7.06
CA LYS A 58 -9.00 1.53 -8.11
C LYS A 58 -10.13 2.52 -7.85
N GLY A 59 -9.81 3.81 -7.87
CA GLY A 59 -10.82 4.87 -7.80
C GLY A 59 -11.07 5.50 -6.43
N LEU A 60 -10.30 5.15 -5.40
CA LEU A 60 -10.28 5.93 -4.15
C LEU A 60 -9.72 7.33 -4.46
N ARG A 61 -10.49 8.39 -4.15
CA ARG A 61 -10.15 9.80 -4.44
C ARG A 61 -10.73 10.72 -3.38
N GLY A 62 -10.26 11.98 -3.36
CA GLY A 62 -10.72 13.01 -2.43
C GLY A 62 -10.29 12.73 -0.99
N ALA A 63 -11.03 13.25 -0.02
CA ALA A 63 -10.67 13.18 1.40
C ALA A 63 -10.35 11.76 1.92
N ALA A 64 -10.99 10.73 1.38
CA ALA A 64 -10.71 9.34 1.75
C ALA A 64 -9.34 8.85 1.24
N PHE A 65 -8.92 9.31 0.05
CA PHE A 65 -7.57 9.05 -0.44
C PHE A 65 -6.54 9.88 0.32
N ASP A 66 -6.84 11.15 0.61
CA ASP A 66 -5.91 12.05 1.30
C ASP A 66 -5.61 11.54 2.72
N ALA A 67 -6.64 11.08 3.45
CA ALA A 67 -6.47 10.44 4.76
C ALA A 67 -5.62 9.17 4.67
N PHE A 68 -5.85 8.33 3.64
CA PHE A 68 -5.05 7.14 3.42
C PHE A 68 -3.59 7.48 3.04
N GLU A 69 -3.39 8.48 2.20
CA GLU A 69 -2.06 8.96 1.82
C GLU A 69 -1.29 9.47 3.04
N GLN A 70 -1.94 10.25 3.91
CA GLN A 70 -1.35 10.70 5.16
C GLN A 70 -0.89 9.52 6.03
N VAL A 71 -1.74 8.49 6.19
CA VAL A 71 -1.39 7.28 6.94
C VAL A 71 -0.19 6.56 6.28
N VAL A 72 -0.19 6.38 4.96
CA VAL A 72 0.94 5.74 4.26
C VAL A 72 2.24 6.52 4.46
N LEU A 73 2.20 7.84 4.36
CA LEU A 73 3.38 8.69 4.52
C LEU A 73 3.91 8.69 5.96
N GLU A 74 3.01 8.73 6.95
CA GLU A 74 3.39 8.59 8.36
C GLU A 74 4.12 7.27 8.59
N LYS A 75 3.60 6.18 8.03
CA LYS A 75 4.21 4.85 8.12
C LYS A 75 5.54 4.72 7.41
N ALA A 76 5.65 5.29 6.22
CA ALA A 76 6.92 5.33 5.53
C ALA A 76 7.97 6.13 6.33
N GLY A 77 7.53 7.20 7.01
CA GLY A 77 8.34 7.94 7.97
C GLY A 77 8.81 7.07 9.14
N HIS A 78 7.90 6.34 9.78
CA HIS A 78 8.23 5.43 10.87
C HIS A 78 9.22 4.32 10.46
N LEU A 79 9.04 3.72 9.29
CA LEU A 79 9.98 2.74 8.73
C LEU A 79 11.35 3.37 8.40
N THR A 80 11.38 4.66 8.06
CA THR A 80 12.64 5.41 7.86
C THR A 80 13.34 5.63 9.20
N SER A 81 12.62 6.02 10.25
CA SER A 81 13.16 6.17 11.61
C SER A 81 13.71 4.86 12.19
N LYS A 82 13.14 3.71 11.79
CA LYS A 82 13.64 2.37 12.14
C LYS A 82 14.80 1.89 11.27
N SER A 83 15.34 2.74 10.39
CA SER A 83 16.39 2.38 9.43
C SER A 83 16.03 1.24 8.46
N ILE A 84 14.73 0.96 8.27
CA ILE A 84 14.24 -0.04 7.30
C ILE A 84 14.16 0.58 5.91
N LEU A 85 13.73 1.85 5.84
CA LEU A 85 13.72 2.64 4.62
C LEU A 85 14.75 3.75 4.69
N ARG A 86 15.21 4.20 3.53
CA ARG A 86 15.88 5.49 3.36
C ARG A 86 15.15 6.33 2.33
N THR A 87 15.28 7.64 2.44
CA THR A 87 14.79 8.59 1.44
C THR A 87 15.96 9.13 0.61
N ALA A 88 15.82 9.11 -0.71
CA ALA A 88 16.81 9.67 -1.63
C ALA A 88 16.09 10.38 -2.80
N SER A 89 16.40 11.66 -3.01
CA SER A 89 15.82 12.47 -4.10
C SER A 89 14.29 12.42 -4.17
N GLY A 90 13.61 12.45 -3.00
CA GLY A 90 12.14 12.36 -2.93
C GLY A 90 11.55 10.95 -3.09
N ASN A 91 12.38 9.90 -3.11
CA ASN A 91 11.94 8.51 -3.23
C ASN A 91 12.20 7.73 -1.95
N TYR A 92 11.26 6.85 -1.57
CA TYR A 92 11.48 5.82 -0.56
C TYR A 92 12.15 4.61 -1.18
N ILE A 93 13.16 4.07 -0.50
CA ILE A 93 13.97 2.92 -0.92
C ILE A 93 14.14 2.00 0.28
N LEU A 94 14.04 0.69 0.07
CA LEU A 94 14.41 -0.30 1.09
C LEU A 94 15.91 -0.21 1.39
N ASN A 95 16.29 -0.07 2.65
CA ASN A 95 17.66 -0.38 3.05
C ASN A 95 17.85 -1.89 2.84
N LYS A 96 18.77 -2.26 1.94
CA LYS A 96 19.23 -3.64 1.90
C LYS A 96 19.97 -3.91 3.22
N PRO A 97 19.74 -5.07 3.87
CA PRO A 97 20.62 -5.50 4.95
C PRO A 97 22.06 -5.65 4.45
#